data_AF-A0A946EUB0-F1
#
_entry.id   AF-A0A946EUB0-F1
#
_cell.length_a   1.000
_cell.length_b   1.000
_cell.length_c   1.000
_cell.angle_alpha   90.00
_cell.angle_beta   90.00
_cell.angle_gamma   90.00
#
_symmetry.space_group_name_H-M   'P 1'
#
loop_
_entity.id
_entity.type
_entity.pdbx_description
1 polymer ?
#
loop_
_entity_poly.entity_id
_entity_poly.type
_entity_poly.pdbx_seq_one_letter_code
_entity_poly.pdbx_strand_id
1 'polypeptide(L)'
;MSEAVERILGKPDTFPYLTRIDRVMASPVCTLDLGEPLERAISEMTEQSISSVVVERHGRPIGIVTERDVLRALATNGKASLLAPVEAAMTSPIETIQANAYVYQAIGRLDRLSIRHLPVVSWEGTVVGMVSARALLRHRAAGALAIGDAIATADGADALSKGWREAPGLADTLLTEGATAMATAALLSGLIRDITSRAAELALDLMETEAPAPFAVMVLGSGGRGESLLAPDQDNALVWDGPDDLDPWFAEFGEHLCAILDEAGIPFCKGGVMASREDWRGSLDDWRQRISGWISKGEGESVLSVDIFYDMQPVYGDQGLAERLHRDALVAASGSREFLRGFASHLSELSSPIAWSFLGLKSGFRTQNGRVDLKMGGSLPIVTAARVLALKQGLAATATPDRLAASVEAERLSTGDGRALGNAFELVLGAILRQQIYDLASEQNPSTLVDVKRMTSTDRGELRSALRHLDGLYEAVNASLSD
;
A
#
# COMPACT_ATOMS: atom_id res chain seq x y z
N MET A 1 -37.43 11.48 -20.46
CA MET A 1 -36.58 10.85 -19.42
C MET A 1 -35.65 11.93 -18.89
N SER A 2 -35.58 12.12 -17.57
CA SER A 2 -34.85 13.23 -16.94
C SER A 2 -33.33 12.99 -16.98
N GLU A 3 -32.54 14.05 -17.19
CA GLU A 3 -31.07 14.08 -17.03
C GLU A 3 -30.58 13.48 -15.71
N ALA A 4 -31.43 13.44 -14.67
CA ALA A 4 -31.13 12.79 -13.40
C ALA A 4 -31.03 11.25 -13.49
N VAL A 5 -31.73 10.61 -14.44
CA VAL A 5 -31.68 9.16 -14.66
C VAL A 5 -30.42 8.79 -15.46
N GLU A 6 -29.99 9.64 -16.38
CA GLU A 6 -28.77 9.47 -17.17
C GLU A 6 -27.51 9.60 -16.29
N ARG A 7 -27.53 10.49 -15.28
CA ARG A 7 -26.46 10.62 -14.27
C ARG A 7 -26.29 9.42 -13.34
N ILE A 8 -27.34 8.62 -13.15
CA ILE A 8 -27.30 7.40 -12.32
C ILE A 8 -26.84 6.19 -13.15
N LEU A 9 -27.20 6.15 -14.43
CA LEU A 9 -26.88 5.04 -15.33
C LEU A 9 -25.55 5.20 -16.09
N GLY A 10 -24.93 6.38 -16.03
CA GLY A 10 -23.67 6.71 -16.73
C GLY A 10 -22.37 6.50 -15.93
N LYS A 11 -22.42 5.95 -14.72
CA LYS A 11 -21.21 5.57 -13.97
C LYS A 11 -20.84 4.11 -14.29
N PRO A 12 -19.55 3.76 -14.49
CA PRO A 12 -19.13 2.36 -14.43
C PRO A 12 -19.61 1.78 -13.10
N ASP A 13 -20.18 0.57 -13.15
CA ASP A 13 -20.95 -0.09 -12.09
C ASP A 13 -20.46 0.24 -10.67
N THR A 14 -21.30 0.92 -9.87
CA THR A 14 -21.09 1.28 -8.45
C THR A 14 -20.95 0.07 -7.51
N PHE A 15 -20.95 -1.15 -8.06
CA PHE A 15 -20.70 -2.39 -7.34
C PHE A 15 -19.98 -3.36 -8.30
N PRO A 16 -18.65 -3.54 -8.21
CA PRO A 16 -17.91 -4.46 -9.09
C PRO A 16 -18.32 -5.94 -8.94
N TYR A 17 -19.22 -6.25 -8.00
CA TYR A 17 -19.86 -7.55 -7.82
C TYR A 17 -21.08 -7.76 -8.72
N LEU A 18 -21.78 -6.68 -9.10
CA LEU A 18 -23.03 -6.69 -9.87
C LEU A 18 -22.81 -6.41 -11.37
N THR A 19 -21.57 -6.27 -11.81
CA THR A 19 -21.22 -6.30 -13.23
C THR A 19 -21.52 -7.68 -13.81
N ARG A 20 -22.02 -7.73 -15.04
CA ARG A 20 -22.27 -8.98 -15.75
C ARG A 20 -20.98 -9.56 -16.33
N ILE A 21 -20.93 -10.89 -16.43
CA ILE A 21 -19.75 -11.64 -16.88
C ILE A 21 -19.38 -11.30 -18.33
N ASP A 22 -20.37 -11.10 -19.21
CA ASP A 22 -20.18 -10.67 -20.59
C ASP A 22 -19.37 -9.36 -20.74
N ARG A 23 -19.36 -8.48 -19.73
CA ARG A 23 -18.60 -7.23 -19.72
C ARG A 23 -17.15 -7.38 -19.26
N VAL A 24 -16.78 -8.52 -18.67
CA VAL A 24 -15.47 -8.72 -18.03
C VAL A 24 -14.73 -9.97 -18.50
N MET A 25 -15.39 -10.82 -19.28
CA MET A 25 -14.79 -12.02 -19.85
C MET A 25 -13.77 -11.67 -20.93
N ALA A 26 -12.73 -12.49 -21.04
CA ALA A 26 -11.89 -12.51 -22.23
C ALA A 26 -12.67 -13.16 -23.38
N SER A 27 -12.72 -12.49 -24.53
CA SER A 27 -13.37 -12.99 -25.75
C SER A 27 -12.59 -12.47 -26.98
N PRO A 28 -12.37 -13.29 -28.02
CA PRO A 28 -12.77 -14.70 -28.13
C PRO A 28 -11.95 -15.60 -27.19
N VAL A 29 -12.50 -16.78 -26.85
CA VAL A 29 -11.79 -17.80 -26.07
C VAL A 29 -11.00 -18.71 -27.00
N CYS A 30 -9.77 -19.08 -26.62
CA CYS A 30 -9.02 -20.11 -27.34
C CYS A 30 -9.63 -21.49 -27.05
N THR A 31 -9.99 -22.21 -28.12
CA THR A 31 -10.57 -23.55 -28.06
C THR A 31 -9.76 -24.54 -28.89
N LEU A 32 -9.81 -25.82 -28.51
CA LEU A 32 -9.25 -26.95 -29.28
C LEU A 32 -10.26 -28.10 -29.30
N ASP A 33 -10.23 -28.89 -30.37
CA ASP A 33 -10.95 -30.16 -30.45
C ASP A 33 -10.24 -31.28 -29.67
N LEU A 34 -11.00 -32.29 -29.23
CA LEU A 34 -10.52 -33.45 -28.44
C LEU A 34 -9.26 -34.14 -28.95
N GLY A 35 -9.16 -34.26 -30.28
CA GLY A 35 -8.09 -35.00 -30.96
C GLY A 35 -6.83 -34.20 -31.20
N GLU A 36 -6.84 -32.89 -30.93
CA GLU A 36 -5.68 -32.04 -31.15
C GLU A 36 -4.55 -32.37 -30.18
N PRO A 37 -3.27 -32.25 -30.58
CA PRO A 37 -2.16 -32.65 -29.73
C PRO A 37 -1.90 -31.62 -28.62
N LEU A 38 -1.39 -32.07 -27.47
CA LEU A 38 -1.08 -31.22 -26.33
C LEU A 38 -0.10 -30.09 -26.67
N GLU A 39 0.84 -30.32 -27.59
CA GLU A 39 1.76 -29.28 -28.08
C GLU A 39 1.05 -28.08 -28.72
N ARG A 40 -0.14 -28.31 -29.32
CA ARG A 40 -0.95 -27.22 -29.88
C ARG A 40 -1.47 -26.32 -28.77
N ALA A 41 -1.95 -26.90 -27.65
CA ALA A 41 -2.36 -26.14 -26.48
C ALA A 41 -1.22 -25.30 -25.90
N ILE A 42 0.00 -25.84 -25.84
CA ILE A 42 1.19 -25.10 -25.37
C ILE A 42 1.52 -23.93 -26.31
N SER A 43 1.45 -24.17 -27.62
CA SER A 43 1.71 -23.14 -28.64
C SER A 43 0.72 -21.99 -28.51
N GLU A 44 -0.58 -22.30 -28.43
CA GLU A 44 -1.64 -21.31 -28.25
C GLU A 44 -1.50 -20.54 -26.93
N MET A 45 -1.16 -21.22 -25.82
CA MET A 45 -0.88 -20.56 -24.54
C MET A 45 0.27 -19.55 -24.64
N THR A 46 1.33 -19.92 -25.36
CA THR A 46 2.52 -19.08 -25.53
C THR A 46 2.25 -17.91 -26.46
N GLU A 47 1.69 -18.16 -27.64
CA GLU A 47 1.42 -17.15 -28.66
C GLU A 47 0.42 -16.09 -28.19
N GLN A 48 -0.63 -16.52 -27.47
CA GLN A 48 -1.67 -15.62 -26.99
C GLN A 48 -1.43 -15.10 -25.55
N SER A 49 -0.33 -15.50 -24.90
CA SER A 49 -0.04 -15.18 -23.50
C SER A 49 -1.20 -15.54 -22.55
N ILE A 50 -1.80 -16.71 -22.76
CA ILE A 50 -2.90 -17.25 -21.94
C ILE A 50 -2.44 -18.49 -21.17
N SER A 51 -3.04 -18.77 -20.02
CA SER A 51 -2.62 -19.87 -19.13
C SER A 51 -3.51 -21.12 -19.21
N SER A 52 -4.48 -21.14 -20.14
CA SER A 52 -5.45 -22.22 -20.27
C SER A 52 -6.17 -22.18 -21.62
N VAL A 53 -6.59 -23.35 -22.10
CA VAL A 53 -7.34 -23.52 -23.35
C VAL A 53 -8.56 -24.41 -23.09
N VAL A 54 -9.71 -24.05 -23.67
CA VAL A 54 -10.94 -24.83 -23.52
C VAL A 54 -10.95 -25.96 -24.55
N VAL A 55 -11.20 -27.18 -24.12
CA VAL A 55 -11.46 -28.31 -25.02
C VAL A 55 -12.96 -28.35 -25.27
N GLU A 56 -13.34 -28.27 -26.54
CA GLU A 56 -14.74 -28.25 -26.95
C GLU A 56 -15.10 -29.40 -27.89
N ARG A 57 -16.40 -29.62 -28.05
CA ARG A 57 -16.95 -30.49 -29.07
C ARG A 57 -18.23 -29.86 -29.61
N HIS A 58 -18.23 -29.53 -30.90
CA HIS A 58 -19.33 -28.82 -31.56
C HIS A 58 -19.72 -27.51 -30.85
N GLY A 59 -18.73 -26.70 -30.45
CA GLY A 59 -18.94 -25.40 -29.80
C GLY A 59 -19.28 -25.48 -28.30
N ARG A 60 -19.39 -26.70 -27.72
CA ARG A 60 -19.72 -26.92 -26.31
C ARG A 60 -18.47 -27.26 -25.51
N PRO A 61 -18.20 -26.59 -24.39
CA PRO A 61 -17.04 -26.89 -23.56
C PRO A 61 -17.24 -28.25 -22.87
N ILE A 62 -16.23 -29.11 -22.96
CA ILE A 62 -16.24 -30.45 -22.34
C ILE A 62 -15.06 -30.68 -21.40
N GLY A 63 -13.97 -29.91 -21.57
CA GLY A 63 -12.79 -29.96 -20.74
C GLY A 63 -11.95 -28.69 -20.83
N ILE A 64 -10.92 -28.58 -20.01
CA ILE A 64 -9.94 -27.49 -20.01
C ILE A 64 -8.54 -28.06 -19.82
N VAL A 65 -7.58 -27.50 -20.54
CA VAL A 65 -6.16 -27.76 -20.31
C VAL A 65 -5.54 -26.49 -19.74
N THR A 66 -4.88 -26.59 -18.60
CA THR A 66 -4.13 -25.48 -17.98
C THR A 66 -2.63 -25.74 -18.02
N GLU A 67 -1.81 -24.72 -17.77
CA GLU A 67 -0.35 -24.88 -17.57
C GLU A 67 -0.02 -25.99 -16.55
N ARG A 68 -0.83 -26.10 -15.48
CA ARG A 68 -0.67 -27.14 -14.45
C ARG A 68 -0.90 -28.54 -15.00
N ASP A 69 -1.83 -28.69 -15.93
CA ASP A 69 -2.14 -29.98 -16.54
C ASP A 69 -1.06 -30.38 -17.55
N VAL A 70 -0.53 -29.42 -18.32
CA VAL A 70 0.65 -29.61 -19.18
C VAL A 70 1.85 -30.09 -18.36
N LEU A 71 2.18 -29.39 -17.28
CA LEU A 71 3.29 -29.77 -16.40
C LEU A 71 3.10 -31.17 -15.81
N ARG A 72 1.88 -31.53 -15.41
CA ARG A 72 1.56 -32.87 -14.89
C ARG A 72 1.70 -33.96 -15.95
N ALA A 73 1.25 -33.70 -17.18
CA ALA A 73 1.36 -34.63 -18.29
C ALA A 73 2.82 -34.90 -18.65
N LEU A 74 3.64 -33.84 -18.71
CA LEU A 74 5.08 -33.93 -18.96
C LEU A 74 5.81 -34.67 -17.84
N ALA A 75 5.47 -34.41 -16.58
CA ALA A 75 6.09 -35.09 -15.43
C ALA A 75 5.77 -36.59 -15.41
N THR A 76 4.55 -36.98 -15.77
CA THR A 76 4.10 -38.38 -15.73
C THR A 76 4.57 -39.18 -16.95
N ASN A 77 4.47 -38.60 -18.15
CA ASN A 77 4.61 -39.33 -19.42
C ASN A 77 5.77 -38.83 -20.29
N GLY A 78 6.55 -37.86 -19.81
CA GLY A 78 7.66 -37.27 -20.56
C GLY A 78 7.23 -36.60 -21.86
N LYS A 79 8.18 -36.46 -22.80
CA LYS A 79 7.95 -35.80 -24.10
C LYS A 79 6.88 -36.48 -24.96
N ALA A 80 6.58 -37.76 -24.72
CA ALA A 80 5.54 -38.47 -25.48
C ALA A 80 4.15 -37.86 -25.29
N SER A 81 3.90 -37.18 -24.16
CA SER A 81 2.64 -36.48 -23.91
C SER A 81 2.39 -35.29 -24.84
N LEU A 82 3.41 -34.70 -25.45
CA LEU A 82 3.27 -33.56 -26.36
C LEU A 82 2.44 -33.91 -27.61
N LEU A 83 2.60 -35.14 -28.11
CA LEU A 83 1.88 -35.66 -29.27
C LEU A 83 0.56 -36.34 -28.89
N ALA A 84 0.29 -36.52 -27.59
CA ALA A 84 -0.95 -37.12 -27.13
C ALA A 84 -2.13 -36.14 -27.30
N PRO A 85 -3.35 -36.64 -27.55
CA PRO A 85 -4.54 -35.80 -27.63
C PRO A 85 -4.74 -34.97 -26.34
N VAL A 86 -5.21 -33.73 -26.47
CA VAL A 86 -5.54 -32.86 -25.33
C VAL A 86 -6.55 -33.51 -24.38
N GLU A 87 -7.42 -34.40 -24.89
CA GLU A 87 -8.34 -35.21 -24.09
C GLU A 87 -7.63 -36.01 -22.98
N ALA A 88 -6.39 -36.47 -23.21
CA ALA A 88 -5.64 -37.26 -22.24
C ALA A 88 -5.08 -36.42 -21.07
N ALA A 89 -4.99 -35.10 -21.23
CA ALA A 89 -4.44 -34.18 -20.25
C ALA A 89 -5.49 -33.24 -19.64
N MET A 90 -6.67 -33.09 -20.27
CA MET A 90 -7.69 -32.14 -19.84
C MET A 90 -8.32 -32.51 -18.50
N THR A 91 -8.79 -31.48 -17.78
CA THR A 91 -9.72 -31.65 -16.66
C THR A 91 -11.15 -31.68 -17.20
N SER A 92 -11.92 -32.72 -16.85
CA SER A 92 -13.31 -32.92 -17.26
C SER A 92 -14.09 -33.67 -16.15
N PRO A 93 -15.40 -33.40 -15.93
CA PRO A 93 -16.22 -32.41 -16.61
C PRO A 93 -15.82 -30.97 -16.26
N ILE A 94 -16.02 -30.06 -17.22
CA ILE A 94 -15.69 -28.64 -17.02
C ILE A 94 -16.83 -27.87 -16.35
N GLU A 95 -16.46 -27.05 -15.38
CA GLU A 95 -17.36 -26.12 -14.72
C GLU A 95 -17.45 -24.82 -15.51
N THR A 96 -18.66 -24.31 -15.72
CA THR A 96 -18.92 -23.14 -16.58
C THR A 96 -19.75 -22.07 -15.85
N ILE A 97 -19.89 -20.90 -16.45
CA ILE A 97 -20.79 -19.85 -15.98
C ILE A 97 -21.54 -19.20 -17.16
N GLN A 98 -22.78 -18.77 -16.94
CA GLN A 98 -23.57 -18.08 -17.96
C GLN A 98 -23.05 -16.66 -18.20
N ALA A 99 -23.06 -16.20 -19.46
CA ALA A 99 -22.59 -14.85 -19.85
C ALA A 99 -23.36 -13.72 -19.14
N ASN A 100 -24.65 -13.93 -18.84
CA ASN A 100 -25.48 -12.95 -18.13
C ASN A 100 -25.39 -13.04 -16.61
N ALA A 101 -24.58 -13.95 -16.07
CA ALA A 101 -24.33 -14.06 -14.63
C ALA A 101 -23.57 -12.83 -14.12
N TYR A 102 -23.61 -12.62 -12.82
CA TYR A 102 -22.89 -11.54 -12.15
C TYR A 102 -21.50 -11.97 -11.70
N VAL A 103 -20.57 -11.02 -11.60
CA VAL A 103 -19.18 -11.23 -11.16
C VAL A 103 -19.11 -11.94 -9.79
N TYR A 104 -19.96 -11.60 -8.82
CA TYR A 104 -19.95 -12.28 -7.52
C TYR A 104 -20.23 -13.78 -7.62
N GLN A 105 -21.02 -14.19 -8.62
CA GLN A 105 -21.32 -15.60 -8.86
C GLN A 105 -20.10 -16.33 -9.42
N ALA A 106 -19.28 -15.68 -10.25
CA ALA A 106 -18.01 -16.23 -10.71
C ALA A 106 -17.02 -16.34 -9.56
N ILE A 107 -16.84 -15.28 -8.75
CA ILE A 107 -15.95 -15.30 -7.58
C ILE A 107 -16.32 -16.46 -6.65
N GLY A 108 -17.60 -16.58 -6.28
CA GLY A 108 -18.05 -17.65 -5.40
C GLY A 108 -17.91 -19.07 -6.00
N ARG A 109 -17.94 -19.22 -7.32
CA ARG A 109 -17.66 -20.51 -8.00
C ARG A 109 -16.17 -20.83 -8.01
N LEU A 110 -15.32 -19.86 -8.38
CA LEU A 110 -13.86 -20.02 -8.42
C LEU A 110 -13.34 -20.43 -7.03
N ASP A 111 -13.79 -19.75 -5.99
CA ASP A 111 -13.41 -20.01 -4.59
C ASP A 111 -13.88 -21.39 -4.12
N ARG A 112 -15.20 -21.65 -4.20
CA ARG A 112 -15.80 -22.92 -3.72
C ARG A 112 -15.22 -24.15 -4.40
N LEU A 113 -14.86 -24.05 -5.67
CA LEU A 113 -14.31 -25.17 -6.45
C LEU A 113 -12.78 -25.18 -6.47
N SER A 114 -12.12 -24.18 -5.88
CA SER A 114 -10.67 -24.01 -5.90
C SER A 114 -10.06 -24.05 -7.32
N ILE A 115 -10.78 -23.46 -8.29
CA ILE A 115 -10.36 -23.35 -9.69
C ILE A 115 -10.08 -21.90 -10.06
N ARG A 116 -9.24 -21.67 -11.08
CA ARG A 116 -8.80 -20.33 -11.47
C ARG A 116 -9.43 -19.81 -12.75
N HIS A 117 -10.12 -20.68 -13.49
CA HIS A 117 -10.69 -20.40 -14.82
C HIS A 117 -12.10 -20.96 -14.90
N LEU A 118 -13.01 -20.19 -15.46
CA LEU A 118 -14.40 -20.55 -15.74
C LEU A 118 -14.69 -20.13 -17.19
N PRO A 119 -14.85 -21.09 -18.12
CA PRO A 119 -15.44 -20.78 -19.41
C PRO A 119 -16.83 -20.17 -19.24
N VAL A 120 -17.08 -19.16 -20.05
CA VAL A 120 -18.35 -18.47 -20.13
C VAL A 120 -19.14 -19.08 -21.27
N VAL A 121 -20.37 -19.46 -20.99
CA VAL A 121 -21.29 -20.03 -21.98
C VAL A 121 -22.49 -19.13 -22.24
N SER A 122 -22.99 -19.18 -23.46
CA SER A 122 -24.27 -18.60 -23.84
C SER A 122 -25.44 -19.37 -23.20
N TRP A 123 -26.66 -18.87 -23.41
CA TRP A 123 -27.88 -19.58 -23.02
C TRP A 123 -28.04 -20.93 -23.75
N GLU A 124 -27.41 -21.10 -24.93
CA GLU A 124 -27.44 -22.32 -25.75
C GLU A 124 -26.37 -23.36 -25.33
N GLY A 125 -25.51 -22.98 -24.36
CA GLY A 125 -24.41 -23.80 -23.87
C GLY A 125 -23.16 -23.75 -24.75
N THR A 126 -23.08 -22.83 -25.71
CA THR A 126 -21.88 -22.60 -26.51
C THR A 126 -20.88 -21.75 -25.75
N VAL A 127 -19.58 -22.04 -25.87
CA VAL A 127 -18.55 -21.23 -25.21
C VAL A 127 -18.39 -19.89 -25.94
N VAL A 128 -18.43 -18.79 -25.19
CA VAL A 128 -18.39 -17.41 -25.74
C VAL A 128 -17.27 -16.56 -25.14
N GLY A 129 -16.61 -17.07 -24.10
CA GLY A 129 -15.50 -16.37 -23.45
C GLY A 129 -14.93 -17.17 -22.29
N MET A 130 -14.05 -16.53 -21.54
CA MET A 130 -13.46 -17.09 -20.32
C MET A 130 -13.31 -16.02 -19.25
N VAL A 131 -13.60 -16.39 -18.00
CA VAL A 131 -13.28 -15.58 -16.83
C VAL A 131 -12.20 -16.30 -16.02
N SER A 132 -11.16 -15.57 -15.63
CA SER A 132 -10.16 -16.06 -14.69
C SER A 132 -10.18 -15.26 -13.40
N ALA A 133 -9.70 -15.85 -12.30
CA ALA A 133 -9.51 -15.14 -11.04
C ALA A 133 -8.64 -13.88 -11.24
N ARG A 134 -7.60 -13.98 -12.07
CA ARG A 134 -6.74 -12.84 -12.44
C ARG A 134 -7.51 -11.75 -13.21
N ALA A 135 -8.41 -12.11 -14.12
CA ALA A 135 -9.22 -11.15 -14.86
C ALA A 135 -10.21 -10.41 -13.93
N LEU A 136 -10.85 -11.12 -13.00
CA LEU A 136 -11.74 -10.50 -12.01
C LEU A 136 -10.99 -9.59 -11.04
N LEU A 137 -9.78 -9.98 -10.62
CA LEU A 137 -8.90 -9.13 -9.81
C LEU A 137 -8.49 -7.87 -10.58
N ARG A 138 -8.08 -8.01 -11.86
CA ARG A 138 -7.78 -6.85 -12.71
C ARG A 138 -8.97 -5.93 -12.90
N HIS A 139 -10.17 -6.48 -13.10
CA HIS A 139 -11.37 -5.66 -13.23
C HIS A 139 -11.65 -4.83 -11.96
N ARG A 140 -11.35 -5.38 -10.79
CA ARG A 140 -11.50 -4.69 -9.48
C ARG A 140 -10.38 -3.72 -9.15
N ALA A 141 -9.17 -4.06 -9.55
CA ALA A 141 -7.97 -3.26 -9.29
C ALA A 141 -7.57 -2.42 -10.50
N ALA A 142 -8.45 -2.23 -11.50
CA ALA A 142 -8.10 -1.66 -12.80
C ALA A 142 -7.43 -0.28 -12.66
N GLY A 143 -7.98 0.59 -11.80
CA GLY A 143 -7.40 1.89 -11.50
C GLY A 143 -6.01 1.79 -10.84
N ALA A 144 -5.88 0.97 -9.79
CA ALA A 144 -4.60 0.79 -9.09
C ALA A 144 -3.51 0.20 -9.98
N LEU A 145 -3.85 -0.79 -10.80
CA LEU A 145 -2.92 -1.44 -11.73
C LEU A 145 -2.50 -0.48 -12.86
N ALA A 146 -3.44 0.29 -13.40
CA ALA A 146 -3.10 1.27 -14.44
C ALA A 146 -2.13 2.34 -13.92
N ILE A 147 -2.32 2.82 -12.70
CA ILE A 147 -1.40 3.77 -12.06
C ILE A 147 -0.03 3.12 -11.82
N GLY A 148 -0.02 1.90 -11.26
CA GLY A 148 1.22 1.15 -11.03
C GLY A 148 2.01 0.89 -12.31
N ASP A 149 1.35 0.45 -13.38
CA ASP A 149 1.98 0.23 -14.69
C ASP A 149 2.52 1.53 -15.30
N ALA A 150 1.78 2.64 -15.15
CA ALA A 150 2.22 3.96 -15.60
C ALA A 150 3.46 4.45 -14.83
N ILE A 151 3.52 4.22 -13.51
CA ILE A 151 4.70 4.53 -12.69
C ILE A 151 5.88 3.66 -13.10
N ALA A 152 5.69 2.34 -13.19
CA ALA A 152 6.76 1.39 -13.48
C ALA A 152 7.42 1.62 -14.86
N THR A 153 6.66 2.14 -15.82
CA THR A 153 7.14 2.41 -17.19
C THR A 153 7.47 3.88 -17.46
N ALA A 154 7.38 4.75 -16.44
CA ALA A 154 7.61 6.19 -16.60
C ALA A 154 9.05 6.48 -17.07
N ASP A 155 9.21 7.30 -18.10
CA ASP A 155 10.51 7.69 -18.70
C ASP A 155 11.02 9.05 -18.19
N GLY A 156 10.38 9.62 -17.17
CA GLY A 156 10.75 10.89 -16.57
C GLY A 156 9.76 11.36 -15.51
N ALA A 157 10.08 12.47 -14.86
CA ALA A 157 9.27 13.03 -13.77
C ALA A 157 7.85 13.42 -14.21
N ASP A 158 7.64 13.91 -15.44
CA ASP A 158 6.29 14.24 -15.94
C ASP A 158 5.40 12.98 -16.08
N ALA A 159 5.96 11.85 -16.52
CA ALA A 159 5.24 10.59 -16.61
C ALA A 159 4.87 10.05 -15.20
N LEU A 160 5.79 10.14 -14.24
CA LEU A 160 5.50 9.85 -12.83
C LEU A 160 4.39 10.75 -12.28
N SER A 161 4.46 12.05 -12.57
CA SER A 161 3.45 13.03 -12.15
C SER A 161 2.06 12.72 -12.71
N LYS A 162 1.98 12.32 -13.99
CA LYS A 162 0.72 11.87 -14.59
C LYS A 162 0.13 10.68 -13.84
N GLY A 163 0.95 9.67 -13.51
CA GLY A 163 0.51 8.53 -12.70
C GLY A 163 -0.02 8.95 -11.33
N TRP A 164 0.73 9.80 -10.60
CA TRP A 164 0.33 10.26 -9.27
C TRP A 164 -0.96 11.10 -9.29
N ARG A 165 -1.21 11.89 -10.34
CA ARG A 165 -2.44 12.71 -10.48
C ARG A 165 -3.72 11.88 -10.54
N GLU A 166 -3.65 10.60 -10.87
CA GLU A 166 -4.80 9.68 -10.87
C GLU A 166 -5.12 9.12 -9.46
N ALA A 167 -4.17 9.21 -8.52
CA ALA A 167 -4.31 8.65 -7.17
C ALA A 167 -5.51 9.19 -6.37
N PRO A 168 -5.89 10.49 -6.45
CA PRO A 168 -7.09 11.00 -5.79
C PRO A 168 -8.38 10.33 -6.28
N GLY A 169 -8.50 10.08 -7.58
CA GLY A 169 -9.67 9.42 -8.18
C GLY A 169 -9.77 7.96 -7.75
N LEU A 170 -8.63 7.26 -7.65
CA LEU A 170 -8.56 5.92 -7.09
C LEU A 170 -8.97 5.90 -5.61
N ALA A 171 -8.45 6.82 -4.79
CA ALA A 171 -8.78 6.90 -3.38
C ALA A 171 -10.29 7.16 -3.15
N ASP A 172 -10.90 8.07 -3.91
CA ASP A 172 -12.34 8.34 -3.84
C ASP A 172 -13.19 7.11 -4.21
N THR A 173 -12.77 6.39 -5.26
CA THR A 173 -13.42 5.15 -5.69
C THR A 173 -13.35 4.10 -4.59
N LEU A 174 -12.17 3.85 -4.01
CA LEU A 174 -11.97 2.86 -2.95
C LEU A 174 -12.82 3.16 -1.72
N LEU A 175 -12.83 4.42 -1.25
CA LEU A 175 -13.66 4.81 -0.11
C LEU A 175 -15.16 4.67 -0.40
N THR A 176 -15.59 5.02 -1.62
CA THR A 176 -17.00 4.87 -2.05
C THR A 176 -17.42 3.40 -2.10
N GLU A 177 -16.51 2.51 -2.48
CA GLU A 177 -16.71 1.05 -2.49
C GLU A 177 -16.62 0.40 -1.10
N GLY A 178 -16.32 1.19 -0.06
CA GLY A 178 -16.27 0.72 1.33
C GLY A 178 -14.92 0.16 1.76
N ALA A 179 -13.83 0.42 1.03
CA ALA A 179 -12.49 0.18 1.53
C ALA A 179 -12.22 1.04 2.77
N THR A 180 -11.43 0.52 3.70
CA THR A 180 -11.01 1.28 4.88
C THR A 180 -10.02 2.38 4.49
N ALA A 181 -9.95 3.43 5.31
CA ALA A 181 -8.98 4.50 5.17
C ALA A 181 -7.54 3.97 5.31
N MET A 182 -7.30 3.05 6.26
CA MET A 182 -6.00 2.38 6.41
C MET A 182 -5.60 1.59 5.15
N ALA A 183 -6.51 0.83 4.54
CA ALA A 183 -6.21 0.09 3.31
C ALA A 183 -5.95 1.03 2.13
N THR A 184 -6.71 2.13 2.05
CA THR A 184 -6.51 3.15 1.01
C THR A 184 -5.17 3.87 1.19
N ALA A 185 -4.79 4.23 2.42
CA ALA A 185 -3.49 4.83 2.74
C ALA A 185 -2.32 3.87 2.43
N ALA A 186 -2.48 2.58 2.72
CA ALA A 186 -1.48 1.56 2.41
C ALA A 186 -1.23 1.46 0.90
N LEU A 187 -2.29 1.54 0.09
CA LEU A 187 -2.17 1.58 -1.37
C LEU A 187 -1.47 2.85 -1.85
N LEU A 188 -1.90 4.03 -1.39
CA LEU A 188 -1.30 5.31 -1.77
C LEU A 188 0.19 5.36 -1.42
N SER A 189 0.55 4.85 -0.24
CA SER A 189 1.94 4.72 0.18
C SER A 189 2.73 3.74 -0.68
N GLY A 190 2.10 2.66 -1.15
CA GLY A 190 2.68 1.76 -2.15
C GLY A 190 3.04 2.51 -3.43
N LEU A 191 2.11 3.31 -3.96
CA LEU A 191 2.38 4.13 -5.14
C LEU A 191 3.53 5.13 -4.91
N ILE A 192 3.60 5.76 -3.74
CA ILE A 192 4.71 6.67 -3.39
C ILE A 192 6.05 5.92 -3.36
N ARG A 193 6.09 4.70 -2.82
CA ARG A 193 7.29 3.86 -2.82
C ARG A 193 7.68 3.41 -4.23
N ASP A 194 6.72 3.08 -5.08
CA ASP A 194 6.95 2.72 -6.48
C ASP A 194 7.48 3.93 -7.26
N ILE A 195 6.92 5.13 -7.04
CA ILE A 195 7.43 6.39 -7.60
C ILE A 195 8.86 6.64 -7.13
N THR A 196 9.15 6.42 -5.84
CA THR A 196 10.52 6.59 -5.29
C THR A 196 11.51 5.60 -5.91
N SER A 197 11.09 4.34 -6.08
CA SER A 197 11.90 3.32 -6.72
C SER A 197 12.21 3.67 -8.18
N ARG A 198 11.19 4.08 -8.95
CA ARG A 198 11.39 4.51 -10.34
C ARG A 198 12.20 5.80 -10.46
N ALA A 199 12.00 6.74 -9.55
CA ALA A 199 12.80 7.96 -9.49
C ALA A 199 14.28 7.67 -9.22
N ALA A 200 14.59 6.63 -8.43
CA ALA A 200 15.96 6.18 -8.22
C ALA A 200 16.59 5.60 -9.51
N GLU A 201 15.84 4.83 -10.30
CA GLU A 201 16.29 4.36 -11.61
C GLU A 201 16.56 5.52 -12.57
N LEU A 202 15.63 6.48 -12.66
CA LEU A 202 15.80 7.66 -13.49
C LEU A 202 16.96 8.55 -13.02
N ALA A 203 17.21 8.63 -11.71
CA ALA A 203 18.35 9.35 -11.16
C ALA A 203 19.68 8.68 -11.53
N LEU A 204 19.73 7.34 -11.56
CA LEU A 204 20.91 6.61 -12.04
C LEU A 204 21.22 6.88 -13.51
N ASP A 205 20.18 6.99 -14.35
CA ASP A 205 20.35 7.31 -15.79
C ASP A 205 20.96 8.71 -16.00
N LEU A 206 20.90 9.60 -15.00
CA LEU A 206 21.51 10.93 -15.02
C LEU A 206 22.98 10.93 -14.54
N MET A 207 23.43 9.88 -13.86
CA MET A 207 24.78 9.81 -13.30
C MET A 207 25.83 9.55 -14.40
N GLU A 208 27.00 10.21 -14.29
CA GLU A 208 28.10 10.00 -15.25
C GLU A 208 28.77 8.63 -15.12
N THR A 209 28.74 8.04 -13.92
CA THR A 209 29.37 6.75 -13.62
C THR A 209 28.40 5.81 -12.92
N GLU A 210 28.66 4.51 -13.03
CA GLU A 210 27.98 3.49 -12.23
C GLU A 210 28.18 3.72 -10.72
N ALA A 211 27.26 3.18 -9.92
CA ALA A 211 27.32 3.27 -8.47
C ALA A 211 28.65 2.68 -7.92
N PRO A 212 29.39 3.42 -7.09
CA PRO A 212 30.71 3.00 -6.63
C PRO A 212 30.66 1.88 -5.58
N ALA A 213 29.49 1.60 -5.01
CA ALA A 213 29.25 0.56 -4.03
C ALA A 213 27.79 0.08 -4.07
N PRO A 214 27.49 -1.14 -3.58
CA PRO A 214 26.12 -1.54 -3.29
C PRO A 214 25.46 -0.55 -2.33
N PHE A 215 24.24 -0.13 -2.64
CA PHE A 215 23.49 0.84 -1.85
C PHE A 215 22.01 0.52 -1.85
N ALA A 216 21.27 1.15 -0.94
CA ALA A 216 19.82 1.05 -0.85
C ALA A 216 19.18 2.42 -0.65
N VAL A 217 18.04 2.62 -1.32
CA VAL A 217 17.13 3.76 -1.10
C VAL A 217 16.00 3.30 -0.20
N MET A 218 15.68 4.12 0.79
CA MET A 218 14.64 3.85 1.77
C MET A 218 13.62 4.99 1.76
N VAL A 219 12.34 4.65 1.81
CA VAL A 219 11.27 5.59 2.16
C VAL A 219 11.03 5.50 3.65
N LEU A 220 10.94 6.65 4.31
CA LEU A 220 10.79 6.77 5.75
C LEU A 220 9.37 7.22 6.10
N GLY A 221 9.09 7.27 7.41
CA GLY A 221 7.89 7.92 7.93
C GLY A 221 6.59 7.37 7.36
N SER A 222 5.65 8.27 7.04
CA SER A 222 4.30 7.84 6.62
C SER A 222 4.32 6.97 5.36
N GLY A 223 5.25 7.22 4.42
CA GLY A 223 5.36 6.42 3.20
C GLY A 223 5.93 5.03 3.47
N GLY A 224 6.87 4.94 4.42
CA GLY A 224 7.46 3.68 4.85
C GLY A 224 6.47 2.80 5.63
N ARG A 225 5.69 3.40 6.55
CA ARG A 225 4.67 2.68 7.34
C ARG A 225 3.41 2.29 6.59
N GLY A 226 3.19 2.79 5.37
CA GLY A 226 1.94 2.54 4.64
C GLY A 226 0.78 3.46 5.04
N GLU A 227 1.07 4.69 5.46
CA GLU A 227 0.11 5.62 6.07
C GLU A 227 0.08 7.01 5.41
N SER A 228 0.79 7.21 4.31
CA SER A 228 0.72 8.44 3.51
C SER A 228 -0.65 8.58 2.84
N LEU A 229 -1.07 9.84 2.69
CA LEU A 229 -2.33 10.22 2.05
C LEU A 229 -2.05 11.03 0.76
N LEU A 230 -2.95 11.92 0.36
CA LEU A 230 -2.90 12.66 -0.90
C LEU A 230 -2.17 14.03 -0.80
N ALA A 231 -1.54 14.30 0.34
CA ALA A 231 -0.63 15.43 0.53
C ALA A 231 0.70 14.93 1.12
N PRO A 232 1.42 14.03 0.43
CA PRO A 232 2.67 13.51 0.93
C PRO A 232 3.77 14.57 0.83
N ASP A 233 4.81 14.39 1.64
CA ASP A 233 6.16 14.91 1.45
C ASP A 233 7.11 13.73 1.17
N GLN A 234 8.30 14.03 0.63
CA GLN A 234 9.33 13.02 0.43
C GLN A 234 10.20 12.85 1.69
N ASP A 235 9.98 11.76 2.41
CA ASP A 235 10.89 11.32 3.47
C ASP A 235 11.71 10.13 2.96
N ASN A 236 12.99 10.34 2.68
CA ASN A 236 13.85 9.28 2.12
C ASN A 236 15.30 9.34 2.65
N ALA A 237 15.98 8.21 2.55
CA ALA A 237 17.36 8.06 3.00
C ALA A 237 18.16 7.06 2.16
N LEU A 238 19.49 7.17 2.22
CA LEU A 238 20.44 6.30 1.52
C LEU A 238 21.38 5.60 2.49
N VAL A 239 21.70 4.35 2.21
CA VAL A 239 22.78 3.60 2.86
C VAL A 239 23.62 2.91 1.81
N TRP A 240 24.95 2.90 1.97
CA TRP A 240 25.86 2.12 1.12
C TRP A 240 26.80 1.23 1.92
N ASP A 241 27.29 0.18 1.27
CA ASP A 241 28.29 -0.76 1.80
C ASP A 241 29.67 -0.41 1.23
N GLY A 242 30.37 0.51 1.91
CA GLY A 242 31.64 1.05 1.48
C GLY A 242 32.13 2.19 2.38
N PRO A 243 33.30 2.77 2.10
CA PRO A 243 33.85 3.88 2.87
C PRO A 243 33.03 5.17 2.73
N ASP A 244 33.19 6.09 3.69
CA ASP A 244 32.44 7.35 3.75
C ASP A 244 32.89 8.37 2.68
N ASP A 245 34.09 8.20 2.11
CA ASP A 245 34.61 9.05 1.04
C ASP A 245 33.88 8.88 -0.30
N LEU A 246 32.93 7.95 -0.39
CA LEU A 246 31.98 7.81 -1.48
C LEU A 246 30.80 8.81 -1.42
N ASP A 247 30.66 9.58 -0.33
CA ASP A 247 29.57 10.55 -0.15
C ASP A 247 29.33 11.48 -1.34
N PRO A 248 30.36 12.03 -2.03
CA PRO A 248 30.11 12.94 -3.15
C PRO A 248 29.24 12.35 -4.27
N TRP A 249 29.42 11.07 -4.59
CA TRP A 249 28.60 10.39 -5.61
C TRP A 249 27.16 10.21 -5.11
N PHE A 250 26.99 9.79 -3.85
CA PHE A 250 25.66 9.60 -3.25
C PHE A 250 24.92 10.91 -2.97
N ALA A 251 25.65 12.00 -2.76
CA ALA A 251 25.09 13.34 -2.62
C ALA A 251 24.47 13.79 -3.95
N GLU A 252 25.20 13.68 -5.06
CA GLU A 252 24.72 14.00 -6.40
C GLU A 252 23.52 13.11 -6.79
N PHE A 253 23.62 11.80 -6.57
CA PHE A 253 22.50 10.88 -6.78
C PHE A 253 21.27 11.26 -5.93
N GLY A 254 21.47 11.60 -4.66
CA GLY A 254 20.40 12.04 -3.76
C GLY A 254 19.74 13.35 -4.20
N GLU A 255 20.51 14.29 -4.75
CA GLU A 255 19.97 15.52 -5.35
C GLU A 255 19.09 15.23 -6.56
N HIS A 256 19.55 14.37 -7.49
CA HIS A 256 18.76 13.95 -8.64
C HIS A 256 17.46 13.23 -8.23
N LEU A 257 17.55 12.26 -7.31
CA LEU A 257 16.39 11.55 -6.78
C LEU A 257 15.35 12.51 -6.20
N CYS A 258 15.78 13.43 -5.32
CA CYS A 258 14.88 14.36 -4.66
C CYS A 258 14.24 15.37 -5.65
N ALA A 259 14.98 15.82 -6.67
CA ALA A 259 14.46 16.69 -7.71
C ALA A 259 13.39 16.00 -8.56
N ILE A 260 13.64 14.76 -8.99
CA ILE A 260 12.67 13.97 -9.76
C ILE A 260 11.39 13.75 -8.95
N LEU A 261 11.51 13.48 -7.65
CA LEU A 261 10.34 13.31 -6.77
C LEU A 261 9.51 14.59 -6.64
N ASP A 262 10.16 15.74 -6.47
CA ASP A 262 9.48 17.05 -6.39
C ASP A 262 8.72 17.34 -7.69
N GLU A 263 9.37 17.15 -8.84
CA GLU A 263 8.76 17.28 -10.17
C GLU A 263 7.63 16.28 -10.42
N ALA A 264 7.74 15.05 -9.88
CA ALA A 264 6.68 14.05 -9.91
C ALA A 264 5.46 14.41 -9.05
N GLY A 265 5.56 15.45 -8.21
CA GLY A 265 4.48 15.90 -7.33
C GLY A 265 4.55 15.34 -5.91
N ILE A 266 5.72 14.84 -5.49
CA ILE A 266 6.06 14.48 -4.11
C ILE A 266 7.02 15.55 -3.56
N PRO A 267 6.48 16.65 -2.99
CA PRO A 267 7.24 17.85 -2.72
C PRO A 267 8.35 17.63 -1.68
N PHE A 268 9.42 18.41 -1.78
CA PHE A 268 10.50 18.43 -0.78
C PHE A 268 9.98 18.48 0.66
N CYS A 269 10.55 17.64 1.53
CA CYS A 269 10.19 17.60 2.95
C CYS A 269 10.62 18.90 3.65
N LYS A 270 9.66 19.55 4.33
CA LYS A 270 9.91 20.78 5.10
C LYS A 270 10.85 20.55 6.28
N GLY A 271 10.90 19.33 6.81
CA GLY A 271 11.80 18.91 7.89
C GLY A 271 13.19 18.50 7.41
N GLY A 272 13.44 18.46 6.09
CA GLY A 272 14.75 18.11 5.54
C GLY A 272 15.11 16.62 5.54
N VAL A 273 14.13 15.72 5.72
CA VAL A 273 14.33 14.27 5.79
C VAL A 273 14.53 13.68 4.39
N MET A 274 15.70 13.89 3.80
CA MET A 274 15.93 13.59 2.38
C MET A 274 17.36 13.16 2.12
N ALA A 275 17.54 12.17 1.24
CA ALA A 275 18.82 11.64 0.77
C ALA A 275 19.81 12.71 0.27
N SER A 276 19.32 13.84 -0.24
CA SER A 276 20.14 15.01 -0.61
C SER A 276 20.81 15.70 0.60
N ARG A 277 20.49 15.32 1.84
CA ARG A 277 21.07 15.85 3.07
C ARG A 277 22.00 14.83 3.73
N GLU A 278 23.12 15.33 4.26
CA GLU A 278 24.17 14.52 4.89
C GLU A 278 23.63 13.67 6.06
N ASP A 279 22.69 14.20 6.83
CA ASP A 279 22.06 13.49 7.95
C ASP A 279 21.24 12.25 7.53
N TRP A 280 20.88 12.16 6.24
CA TRP A 280 19.99 11.16 5.67
C TRP A 280 20.63 10.30 4.58
N ARG A 281 21.96 10.38 4.49
CA ARG A 281 22.79 9.44 3.74
C ARG A 281 24.02 9.05 4.57
N GLY A 282 24.71 7.99 4.16
CA GLY A 282 25.91 7.54 4.87
C GLY A 282 26.25 6.09 4.55
N SER A 283 27.49 5.70 4.85
CA SER A 283 27.85 4.29 4.87
C SER A 283 27.09 3.56 5.97
N LEU A 284 27.10 2.23 5.93
CA LEU A 284 26.55 1.43 7.02
C LEU A 284 27.20 1.75 8.38
N ASP A 285 28.49 2.07 8.40
CA ASP A 285 29.22 2.40 9.62
C ASP A 285 28.90 3.82 10.13
N ASP A 286 28.75 4.79 9.23
CA ASP A 286 28.23 6.13 9.56
C ASP A 286 26.85 6.05 10.21
N TRP A 287 25.95 5.27 9.61
CA TRP A 287 24.62 5.07 10.16
C TRP A 287 24.64 4.44 11.55
N ARG A 288 25.49 3.43 11.78
CA ARG A 288 25.66 2.83 13.12
C ARG A 288 26.15 3.84 14.14
N GLN A 289 27.10 4.70 13.78
CA GLN A 289 27.57 5.77 14.65
C GLN A 289 26.46 6.78 14.95
N ARG A 290 25.68 7.17 13.92
CA ARG A 290 24.54 8.09 14.05
C ARG A 290 23.47 7.52 14.98
N ILE A 291 23.09 6.26 14.78
CA ILE A 291 22.16 5.52 15.65
C ILE A 291 22.68 5.45 17.08
N SER A 292 23.95 5.07 17.29
CA SER A 292 24.55 5.05 18.63
C SER A 292 24.51 6.43 19.28
N GLY A 293 24.75 7.49 18.51
CA GLY A 293 24.64 8.87 18.94
C GLY A 293 23.23 9.21 19.42
N TRP A 294 22.20 8.82 18.66
CA TRP A 294 20.80 9.00 19.01
C TRP A 294 20.42 8.29 20.32
N ILE A 295 20.85 7.04 20.48
CA ILE A 295 20.58 6.25 21.68
C ILE A 295 21.27 6.84 22.92
N SER A 296 22.49 7.35 22.76
CA SER A 296 23.30 7.86 23.89
C SER A 296 22.87 9.24 24.41
N LYS A 297 22.33 10.11 23.54
CA LYS A 297 22.04 11.51 23.90
C LYS A 297 20.71 11.71 24.63
N GLY A 298 19.75 10.78 24.50
CA GLY A 298 18.53 10.70 25.33
C GLY A 298 17.54 11.87 25.31
N GLU A 299 17.89 13.08 24.83
CA GLU A 299 17.05 14.28 24.86
C GLU A 299 17.30 15.25 23.67
N GLY A 300 16.26 15.94 23.17
CA GLY A 300 16.33 17.13 22.29
C GLY A 300 15.79 16.97 20.86
N GLU A 301 15.93 18.02 20.02
CA GLU A 301 15.49 18.09 18.59
C GLU A 301 15.93 16.87 17.75
N SER A 302 17.00 16.18 18.16
CA SER A 302 17.46 14.93 17.55
C SER A 302 16.47 13.76 17.61
N VAL A 303 15.50 13.76 18.53
CA VAL A 303 14.58 12.62 18.73
C VAL A 303 13.46 12.59 17.68
N LEU A 304 13.07 13.73 17.09
CA LEU A 304 12.10 13.75 15.98
C LEU A 304 12.70 13.16 14.70
N SER A 305 13.95 13.47 14.37
CA SER A 305 14.65 12.83 13.25
C SER A 305 14.88 11.34 13.49
N VAL A 306 14.98 10.90 14.75
CA VAL A 306 15.11 9.47 15.07
C VAL A 306 13.80 8.71 14.87
N ASP A 307 12.68 9.38 15.07
CA ASP A 307 11.35 8.78 15.11
C ASP A 307 10.96 8.15 13.77
N ILE A 308 11.26 8.88 12.70
CA ILE A 308 10.87 8.58 11.34
C ILE A 308 11.77 7.52 10.70
N PHE A 309 12.97 7.32 11.24
CA PHE A 309 13.93 6.34 10.77
C PHE A 309 13.45 4.89 11.01
N TYR A 310 12.82 4.61 12.17
CA TYR A 310 12.29 3.28 12.50
C TYR A 310 11.07 2.86 11.68
N ASP A 311 10.67 3.70 10.74
CA ASP A 311 9.58 3.46 9.82
C ASP A 311 10.08 3.15 8.41
N MET A 312 11.38 2.97 8.26
CA MET A 312 12.04 2.74 6.98
C MET A 312 11.48 1.52 6.25
N GLN A 313 11.24 1.69 4.95
CA GLN A 313 10.96 0.65 4.01
C GLN A 313 11.94 0.79 2.84
N PRO A 314 12.81 -0.19 2.58
CA PRO A 314 13.67 -0.14 1.41
C PRO A 314 12.85 -0.31 0.12
N VAL A 315 13.20 0.47 -0.90
CA VAL A 315 12.44 0.59 -2.16
C VAL A 315 13.27 0.41 -3.42
N TYR A 316 14.60 0.59 -3.33
CA TYR A 316 15.52 0.41 -4.45
C TYR A 316 16.89 -0.05 -3.96
N GLY A 317 17.62 -0.81 -4.79
CA GLY A 317 18.97 -1.28 -4.49
C GLY A 317 19.02 -2.54 -3.59
N ASP A 318 20.09 -2.68 -2.80
CA ASP A 318 20.33 -3.82 -1.91
C ASP A 318 19.40 -3.77 -0.68
N GLN A 319 18.25 -4.41 -0.81
CA GLN A 319 17.26 -4.56 0.26
C GLN A 319 17.87 -5.17 1.54
N GLY A 320 18.80 -6.12 1.38
CA GLY A 320 19.45 -6.78 2.50
C GLY A 320 20.36 -5.84 3.30
N LEU A 321 20.95 -4.82 2.66
CA LEU A 321 21.73 -3.78 3.33
C LEU A 321 20.84 -2.93 4.24
N ALA A 322 19.71 -2.45 3.73
CA ALA A 322 18.75 -1.69 4.52
C ALA A 322 18.13 -2.52 5.65
N GLU A 323 17.82 -3.80 5.42
CA GLU A 323 17.34 -4.70 6.46
C GLU A 323 18.36 -4.91 7.60
N ARG A 324 19.66 -5.00 7.28
CA ARG A 324 20.74 -5.06 8.28
C ARG A 324 20.77 -3.78 9.11
N LEU A 325 20.74 -2.63 8.45
CA LEU A 325 20.70 -1.33 9.12
C LEU A 325 19.49 -1.19 10.05
N HIS A 326 18.29 -1.56 9.58
CA HIS A 326 17.08 -1.53 10.39
C HIS A 326 17.21 -2.43 11.63
N ARG A 327 17.75 -3.64 11.46
CA ARG A 327 17.97 -4.57 12.57
C ARG A 327 18.95 -4.02 13.60
N ASP A 328 20.05 -3.42 13.16
CA ASP A 328 21.04 -2.79 14.04
C ASP A 328 20.38 -1.66 14.87
N ALA A 329 19.51 -0.85 14.23
CA ALA A 329 18.74 0.18 14.91
C ALA A 329 17.75 -0.39 15.94
N LEU A 330 17.00 -1.45 15.59
CA LEU A 330 16.05 -2.09 16.51
C LEU A 330 16.74 -2.68 17.74
N VAL A 331 17.89 -3.32 17.56
CA VAL A 331 18.69 -3.87 18.66
C VAL A 331 19.18 -2.73 19.58
N ALA A 332 19.65 -1.63 18.99
CA ALA A 332 20.11 -0.47 19.76
C ALA A 332 18.97 0.20 20.54
N ALA A 333 17.80 0.37 19.93
CA ALA A 333 16.61 0.97 20.54
C ALA A 333 16.04 0.12 21.69
N SER A 334 15.81 -1.17 21.44
CA SER A 334 15.22 -2.10 22.41
C SER A 334 16.10 -2.26 23.67
N GLY A 335 17.41 -2.09 23.53
CA GLY A 335 18.37 -2.15 24.63
C GLY A 335 18.45 -0.91 25.53
N SER A 336 17.83 0.23 25.15
CA SER A 336 17.98 1.51 25.86
C SER A 336 16.65 2.02 26.41
N ARG A 337 16.45 1.87 27.72
CA ARG A 337 15.23 2.34 28.41
C ARG A 337 15.13 3.85 28.45
N GLU A 338 16.26 4.53 28.66
CA GLU A 338 16.38 5.98 28.68
C GLU A 338 15.96 6.57 27.33
N PHE A 339 16.44 5.97 26.23
CA PHE A 339 16.04 6.34 24.88
C PHE A 339 14.53 6.18 24.66
N LEU A 340 13.95 5.02 25.03
CA LEU A 340 12.52 4.78 24.85
C LEU A 340 11.65 5.71 25.70
N ARG A 341 12.10 6.11 26.90
CA ARG A 341 11.41 7.12 27.72
C ARG A 341 11.51 8.52 27.12
N GLY A 342 12.69 8.90 26.62
CA GLY A 342 12.88 10.14 25.87
C GLY A 342 12.01 10.18 24.61
N PHE A 343 11.83 9.04 23.94
CA PHE A 343 10.91 8.93 22.82
C PHE A 343 9.45 9.07 23.29
N ALA A 344 9.05 8.38 24.35
CA ALA A 344 7.70 8.47 24.88
C ALA A 344 7.33 9.88 25.37
N SER A 345 8.29 10.67 25.86
CA SER A 345 8.03 12.04 26.36
C SER A 345 7.48 12.96 25.27
N HIS A 346 7.77 12.71 23.99
CA HIS A 346 7.17 13.44 22.86
C HIS A 346 5.65 13.35 22.86
N LEU A 347 5.06 12.23 23.32
CA LEU A 347 3.60 12.12 23.45
C LEU A 347 3.01 13.18 24.38
N SER A 348 3.77 13.65 25.37
CA SER A 348 3.31 14.69 26.31
C SER A 348 3.29 16.08 25.69
N GLU A 349 4.06 16.30 24.62
CA GLU A 349 4.09 17.56 23.86
C GLU A 349 2.96 17.63 22.81
N LEU A 350 2.45 16.47 22.38
CA LEU A 350 1.35 16.37 21.45
C LEU A 350 0.02 16.73 22.14
N SER A 351 -0.50 17.91 21.81
CA SER A 351 -1.73 18.42 22.41
C SER A 351 -2.98 17.74 21.85
N SER A 352 -3.88 17.29 22.75
CA SER A 352 -5.21 16.81 22.36
C SER A 352 -5.98 17.88 21.54
N PRO A 353 -6.59 17.52 20.41
CA PRO A 353 -7.33 18.44 19.54
C PRO A 353 -8.73 18.75 20.11
N ILE A 354 -9.06 18.27 21.31
CA ILE A 354 -10.32 18.51 21.99
C ILE A 354 -10.19 19.74 22.91
N ALA A 355 -11.08 20.72 22.72
CA ALA A 355 -11.21 21.87 23.61
C ALA A 355 -12.06 21.49 24.82
N TRP A 356 -11.48 21.58 26.02
CA TRP A 356 -12.19 21.46 27.29
C TRP A 356 -12.65 22.84 27.78
N SER A 357 -13.90 22.91 28.27
CA SER A 357 -14.39 24.03 29.07
C SER A 357 -14.55 23.56 30.52
N PHE A 358 -13.94 24.26 31.46
CA PHE A 358 -13.82 23.90 32.89
C PHE A 358 -15.15 23.88 33.68
N LEU A 359 -16.28 24.06 33.00
CA LEU A 359 -17.64 24.16 33.56
C LEU A 359 -18.63 23.12 33.01
N GLY A 360 -18.14 22.02 32.42
CA GLY A 360 -18.97 20.84 32.14
C GLY A 360 -19.97 20.95 30.99
N LEU A 361 -19.94 22.01 30.17
CA LEU A 361 -20.76 22.10 28.95
C LEU A 361 -19.93 22.54 27.72
N LYS A 362 -20.03 21.70 26.67
CA LYS A 362 -19.45 21.75 25.31
C LYS A 362 -17.96 21.36 25.19
N SER A 363 -17.74 20.08 24.94
CA SER A 363 -16.53 19.51 24.32
C SER A 363 -16.59 19.74 22.80
N GLY A 364 -15.71 20.61 22.29
CA GLY A 364 -15.59 20.93 20.86
C GLY A 364 -14.20 20.59 20.32
N PHE A 365 -14.00 20.67 19.01
CA PHE A 365 -12.65 20.61 18.43
C PHE A 365 -11.94 21.95 18.64
N ARG A 366 -10.65 21.92 18.97
CA ARG A 366 -9.76 23.08 18.84
C ARG A 366 -9.58 23.31 17.35
N THR A 367 -10.09 24.44 16.86
CA THR A 367 -10.05 24.75 15.43
C THR A 367 -9.26 26.02 15.17
N GLN A 368 -8.52 26.03 14.06
CA GLN A 368 -7.93 27.21 13.47
C GLN A 368 -8.65 27.46 12.14
N ASN A 369 -9.28 28.63 12.00
CA ASN A 369 -10.11 28.97 10.83
C ASN A 369 -11.20 27.92 10.50
N GLY A 370 -11.75 27.27 11.53
CA GLY A 370 -12.79 26.24 11.38
C GLY A 370 -12.28 24.83 11.05
N ARG A 371 -10.97 24.66 10.81
CA ARG A 371 -10.35 23.34 10.60
C ARG A 371 -9.64 22.84 11.85
N VAL A 372 -9.57 21.52 12.02
CA VAL A 372 -8.84 20.83 13.11
C VAL A 372 -7.64 20.09 12.55
N ASP A 373 -6.50 20.15 13.24
CA ASP A 373 -5.33 19.35 12.90
C ASP A 373 -5.44 17.95 13.50
N LEU A 374 -5.87 16.98 12.68
CA LEU A 374 -5.97 15.59 13.10
C LEU A 374 -4.64 14.83 12.96
N LYS A 375 -3.64 15.38 12.26
CA LYS A 375 -2.31 14.77 12.20
C LYS A 375 -1.63 14.93 13.56
N MET A 376 -1.51 16.17 14.03
CA MET A 376 -0.83 16.47 15.29
C MET A 376 -1.57 15.96 16.52
N GLY A 377 -2.91 16.10 16.53
CA GLY A 377 -3.73 15.72 17.69
C GLY A 377 -4.34 14.32 17.64
N GLY A 378 -4.18 13.59 16.54
CA GLY A 378 -4.88 12.32 16.31
C GLY A 378 -3.95 11.20 15.89
N SER A 379 -3.43 11.25 14.66
CA SER A 379 -2.64 10.14 14.13
C SER A 379 -1.24 10.06 14.75
N LEU A 380 -0.55 11.18 14.93
CA LEU A 380 0.84 11.19 15.41
C LEU A 380 0.99 10.63 16.84
N PRO A 381 0.09 10.92 17.81
CA PRO A 381 0.12 10.26 19.12
C PRO A 381 -0.03 8.74 19.02
N ILE A 382 -0.93 8.24 18.17
CA ILE A 382 -1.16 6.80 18.00
C ILE A 382 0.06 6.13 17.38
N VAL A 383 0.61 6.72 16.31
CA VAL A 383 1.83 6.24 15.63
C VAL A 383 2.99 6.16 16.63
N THR A 384 3.21 7.23 17.38
CA THR A 384 4.31 7.33 18.34
C THR A 384 4.16 6.29 19.45
N ALA A 385 2.96 6.14 20.02
CA ALA A 385 2.69 5.13 21.04
C ALA A 385 2.91 3.71 20.52
N ALA A 386 2.37 3.38 19.35
CA ALA A 386 2.54 2.07 18.73
C ALA A 386 4.01 1.76 18.43
N ARG A 387 4.75 2.75 17.94
CA ARG A 387 6.19 2.62 17.67
C ARG A 387 7.00 2.37 18.94
N VAL A 388 6.80 3.15 19.99
CA VAL A 388 7.51 2.95 21.27
C VAL A 388 7.24 1.56 21.85
N LEU A 389 5.98 1.11 21.84
CA LEU A 389 5.61 -0.23 22.30
C LEU A 389 6.26 -1.34 21.47
N ALA A 390 6.34 -1.16 20.14
CA ALA A 390 6.99 -2.12 19.25
C ALA A 390 8.52 -2.14 19.43
N LEU A 391 9.16 -0.97 19.53
CA LEU A 391 10.60 -0.84 19.73
C LEU A 391 11.07 -1.44 21.05
N LYS A 392 10.29 -1.28 22.13
CA LYS A 392 10.58 -1.91 23.42
C LYS A 392 10.77 -3.44 23.31
N GLN A 393 10.14 -4.05 22.30
CA GLN A 393 10.12 -5.48 22.09
C GLN A 393 11.06 -5.92 20.96
N GLY A 394 11.76 -4.99 20.32
CA GLY A 394 12.58 -5.26 19.14
C GLY A 394 11.76 -5.74 17.93
N LEU A 395 10.49 -5.35 17.84
CA LEU A 395 9.62 -5.75 16.74
C LEU A 395 9.93 -4.93 15.49
N ALA A 396 10.10 -5.60 14.36
CA ALA A 396 10.45 -4.98 13.08
C ALA A 396 9.24 -4.39 12.32
N ALA A 397 8.02 -4.52 12.85
CA ALA A 397 6.82 -3.97 12.23
C ALA A 397 6.91 -2.44 12.12
N THR A 398 6.62 -1.90 10.93
CA THR A 398 6.64 -0.45 10.66
C THR A 398 5.24 0.16 10.66
N ALA A 399 4.24 -0.54 10.10
CA ALA A 399 2.85 -0.07 10.06
C ALA A 399 2.23 0.01 11.46
N THR A 400 1.51 1.10 11.75
CA THR A 400 0.86 1.32 13.05
C THR A 400 -0.13 0.21 13.42
N PRO A 401 -1.01 -0.26 12.51
CA PRO A 401 -1.92 -1.37 12.83
C PRO A 401 -1.17 -2.65 13.23
N ASP A 402 -0.08 -2.96 12.54
CA ASP A 402 0.74 -4.15 12.81
C ASP A 402 1.48 -4.03 14.14
N ARG A 403 1.99 -2.83 14.47
CA ARG A 403 2.61 -2.53 15.77
C ARG A 403 1.61 -2.66 16.92
N LEU A 404 0.38 -2.17 16.75
CA LEU A 404 -0.69 -2.32 17.74
C LEU A 404 -1.07 -3.79 17.91
N ALA A 405 -1.25 -4.53 16.80
CA ALA A 405 -1.57 -5.95 16.83
C ALA A 405 -0.49 -6.77 17.54
N ALA A 406 0.78 -6.55 17.19
CA ALA A 406 1.91 -7.21 17.83
C ALA A 406 2.04 -6.85 19.33
N SER A 407 1.73 -5.60 19.70
CA SER A 407 1.71 -5.19 21.11
C SER A 407 0.58 -5.84 21.91
N VAL A 408 -0.57 -6.14 21.27
CA VAL A 408 -1.65 -6.92 21.88
C VAL A 408 -1.26 -8.39 22.02
N GLU A 409 -0.66 -8.98 20.99
CA GLU A 409 -0.19 -10.38 21.01
C GLU A 409 0.85 -10.62 22.12
N ALA A 410 1.70 -9.64 22.37
CA ALA A 410 2.70 -9.68 23.42
C ALA A 410 2.20 -9.21 24.80
N GLU A 411 0.88 -9.04 24.98
CA GLU A 411 0.22 -8.65 26.23
C GLU A 411 0.71 -7.31 26.82
N ARG A 412 1.32 -6.44 26.00
CA ARG A 412 1.74 -5.08 26.39
C ARG A 412 0.63 -4.06 26.25
N LEU A 413 -0.39 -4.39 25.48
CA LEU A 413 -1.58 -3.60 25.26
C LEU A 413 -2.80 -4.50 25.40
N SER A 414 -3.84 -4.05 26.10
CA SER A 414 -5.07 -4.85 26.20
C SER A 414 -5.74 -4.95 24.82
N THR A 415 -6.45 -6.04 24.55
CA THR A 415 -7.23 -6.18 23.30
C THR A 415 -8.23 -5.04 23.11
N GLY A 416 -8.77 -4.51 24.21
CA GLY A 416 -9.69 -3.37 24.21
C GLY A 416 -9.00 -2.09 23.74
N ASP A 417 -7.84 -1.76 24.33
CA ASP A 417 -7.08 -0.56 24.00
C ASP A 417 -6.51 -0.62 22.57
N GLY A 418 -5.99 -1.78 22.16
CA GLY A 418 -5.53 -1.99 20.79
C GLY A 418 -6.62 -1.77 19.74
N ARG A 419 -7.84 -2.26 20.00
CA ARG A 419 -9.00 -2.02 19.14
C ARG A 419 -9.41 -0.54 19.14
N ALA A 420 -9.41 0.10 20.31
CA ALA A 420 -9.78 1.51 20.44
C ALA A 420 -8.82 2.42 19.66
N LEU A 421 -7.50 2.19 19.80
CA LEU A 421 -6.46 2.93 19.08
C LEU A 421 -6.52 2.68 17.58
N GLY A 422 -6.70 1.42 17.15
CA GLY A 422 -6.87 1.10 15.73
C GLY A 422 -8.10 1.78 15.11
N ASN A 423 -9.24 1.78 15.82
CA ASN A 423 -10.44 2.47 15.37
C ASN A 423 -10.26 4.00 15.34
N ALA A 424 -9.56 4.58 16.33
CA ALA A 424 -9.25 6.00 16.32
C ALA A 424 -8.35 6.39 15.14
N PHE A 425 -7.36 5.57 14.83
CA PHE A 425 -6.46 5.75 13.70
C PHE A 425 -7.23 5.72 12.36
N GLU A 426 -8.10 4.72 12.17
CA GLU A 426 -8.97 4.59 11.01
C GLU A 426 -9.87 5.84 10.81
N LEU A 427 -10.53 6.31 11.88
CA LEU A 427 -11.40 7.47 11.81
C LEU A 427 -10.64 8.77 11.49
N VAL A 428 -9.44 8.93 12.08
CA VAL A 428 -8.57 10.08 11.82
C VAL A 428 -8.09 10.09 10.38
N LEU A 429 -7.51 8.98 9.89
CA LEU A 429 -7.04 8.87 8.51
C LEU A 429 -8.19 9.08 7.53
N GLY A 430 -9.35 8.48 7.78
CA GLY A 430 -10.52 8.64 6.92
C GLY A 430 -11.04 10.08 6.87
N ALA A 431 -10.99 10.80 7.98
CA ALA A 431 -11.36 12.21 8.03
C ALA A 431 -10.38 13.09 7.24
N ILE A 432 -9.07 12.88 7.38
CA ILE A 432 -8.04 13.61 6.62
C ILE A 432 -8.17 13.29 5.12
N LEU A 433 -8.23 12.01 4.76
CA LEU A 433 -8.27 11.58 3.36
C LEU A 433 -9.50 12.12 2.63
N ARG A 434 -10.70 12.04 3.24
CA ARG A 434 -11.92 12.63 2.66
C ARG A 434 -11.82 14.14 2.49
N GLN A 435 -11.15 14.84 3.43
CA GLN A 435 -10.91 16.28 3.28
C GLN A 435 -9.96 16.56 2.12
N GLN A 436 -8.88 15.79 1.97
CA GLN A 436 -7.91 15.98 0.88
C GLN A 436 -8.51 15.71 -0.49
N ILE A 437 -9.32 14.64 -0.63
CA ILE A 437 -10.09 14.37 -1.85
C ILE A 437 -10.97 15.57 -2.19
N TYR A 438 -11.67 16.13 -1.20
CA TYR A 438 -12.51 17.29 -1.41
C TYR A 438 -11.72 18.56 -1.79
N ASP A 439 -10.60 18.83 -1.10
CA ASP A 439 -9.75 19.98 -1.37
C ASP A 439 -9.22 19.89 -2.82
N LEU A 440 -8.73 18.72 -3.24
CA LEU A 440 -8.25 18.48 -4.60
C LEU A 440 -9.36 18.61 -5.66
N ALA A 441 -10.54 18.05 -5.42
CA ALA A 441 -11.70 18.21 -6.31
C ALA A 441 -12.19 19.66 -6.41
N SER A 442 -11.81 20.51 -5.45
CA SER A 442 -12.11 21.94 -5.42
C SER A 442 -10.93 22.82 -5.87
N GLU A 443 -9.91 22.22 -6.50
CA GLU A 443 -8.68 22.89 -6.95
C GLU A 443 -7.93 23.62 -5.81
N GLN A 444 -8.00 23.09 -4.59
CA GLN A 444 -7.29 23.58 -3.41
C GLN A 444 -6.13 22.65 -3.07
N ASN A 445 -5.05 23.24 -2.53
CA ASN A 445 -3.94 22.45 -2.00
C ASN A 445 -4.40 21.64 -0.78
N PRO A 446 -4.30 20.30 -0.81
CA PRO A 446 -4.69 19.48 0.31
C PRO A 446 -3.76 19.70 1.50
N SER A 447 -4.28 19.51 2.70
CA SER A 447 -3.50 19.56 3.94
C SER A 447 -3.98 18.49 4.92
N THR A 448 -3.40 18.46 6.11
CA THR A 448 -3.83 17.58 7.21
C THR A 448 -5.01 18.17 8.01
N LEU A 449 -5.42 19.40 7.69
CA LEU A 449 -6.45 20.14 8.42
C LEU A 449 -7.85 19.81 7.89
N VAL A 450 -8.72 19.32 8.77
CA VAL A 450 -10.08 18.87 8.45
C VAL A 450 -11.13 19.91 8.83
N ASP A 451 -12.01 20.29 7.90
CA ASP A 451 -13.17 21.13 8.20
C ASP A 451 -14.29 20.27 8.84
N VAL A 452 -14.38 20.37 10.16
CA VAL A 452 -15.37 19.63 10.95
C VAL A 452 -16.82 19.97 10.58
N LYS A 453 -17.10 21.12 9.96
CA LYS A 453 -18.48 21.46 9.56
C LYS A 453 -18.97 20.63 8.39
N ARG A 454 -18.07 20.03 7.61
CA ARG A 454 -18.38 19.15 6.48
C ARG A 454 -18.77 17.74 6.91
N MET A 455 -18.37 17.35 8.12
CA MET A 455 -18.68 16.04 8.69
C MET A 455 -20.13 15.99 9.19
N THR A 456 -20.75 14.82 9.10
CA THR A 456 -22.09 14.62 9.69
C THR A 456 -22.03 14.77 11.22
N SER A 457 -23.18 14.96 11.88
CA SER A 457 -23.22 14.97 13.35
C SER A 457 -22.75 13.65 13.96
N THR A 458 -23.02 12.53 13.28
CA THR A 458 -22.63 11.18 13.70
C THR A 458 -21.11 11.02 13.60
N ASP A 459 -20.52 11.29 12.44
CA ASP A 459 -19.07 11.14 12.23
C ASP A 459 -18.27 12.05 13.18
N ARG A 460 -18.77 13.27 13.44
CA ARG A 460 -18.14 14.16 14.43
C ARG A 460 -18.21 13.60 15.85
N GLY A 461 -19.32 12.95 16.20
CA GLY A 461 -19.50 12.30 17.49
C GLY A 461 -18.55 11.12 17.66
N GLU A 462 -18.45 10.28 16.63
CA GLU A 462 -17.56 9.11 16.59
C GLU A 462 -16.09 9.53 16.65
N LEU A 463 -15.65 10.47 15.80
CA LEU A 463 -14.28 10.98 15.80
C LEU A 463 -13.93 11.60 17.15
N ARG A 464 -14.83 12.38 17.76
CA ARG A 464 -14.62 12.95 19.09
C ARG A 464 -14.50 11.87 20.16
N SER A 465 -15.36 10.85 20.12
CA SER A 465 -15.31 9.73 21.05
C SER A 465 -14.00 8.97 20.92
N ALA A 466 -13.54 8.74 19.69
CA ALA A 466 -12.29 8.06 19.41
C ALA A 466 -11.07 8.84 19.92
N LEU A 467 -11.02 10.15 19.66
CA LEU A 467 -9.92 11.01 20.12
C LEU A 467 -9.81 11.11 21.65
N ARG A 468 -10.91 10.92 22.39
CA ARG A 468 -10.87 10.84 23.87
C ARG A 468 -10.11 9.62 24.39
N HIS A 469 -10.00 8.55 23.61
CA HIS A 469 -9.21 7.38 24.01
C HIS A 469 -7.70 7.66 23.94
N LEU A 470 -7.29 8.81 23.39
CA LEU A 470 -5.90 9.26 23.41
C LEU A 470 -5.55 10.02 24.70
N ASP A 471 -6.56 10.43 25.49
CA ASP A 471 -6.32 11.04 26.80
C ASP A 471 -5.71 9.98 27.74
N GLY A 472 -4.54 10.25 28.31
CA GLY A 472 -3.83 9.29 29.16
C GLY A 472 -2.91 8.30 28.41
N LEU A 473 -2.80 8.41 27.07
CA LEU A 473 -1.97 7.51 26.26
C LEU A 473 -0.49 7.58 26.63
N TYR A 474 0.01 8.77 26.94
CA TYR A 474 1.39 8.96 27.41
C TYR A 474 1.64 8.20 28.72
N GLU A 475 0.76 8.37 29.71
CA GLU A 475 0.88 7.70 31.01
C GLU A 475 0.84 6.18 30.87
N ALA A 476 -0.03 5.66 29.99
CA ALA A 476 -0.12 4.23 29.69
C ALA A 476 1.17 3.68 29.04
N VAL A 477 1.69 4.37 28.02
CA VAL A 477 2.95 3.99 27.35
C VAL A 477 4.12 4.08 28.33
N ASN A 478 4.23 5.15 29.11
CA ASN A 478 5.32 5.35 30.06
C ASN A 478 5.28 4.34 31.22
N ALA A 479 4.10 3.98 31.71
CA ALA A 479 3.93 2.90 32.68
C ALA A 479 4.45 1.57 32.09
N SER A 480 4.10 1.27 30.84
CA SER A 480 4.56 0.07 30.16
C SER A 480 6.08 0.00 30.01
N LEU A 481 6.81 1.11 30.02
CA LEU A 481 8.28 1.19 29.94
C LEU A 481 8.99 1.01 31.30
N SER A 482 8.24 0.98 32.40
CA SER A 482 8.78 0.90 33.76
C SER A 482 9.00 -0.54 34.25
N ASP A 483 8.32 -1.50 33.63
CA ASP A 483 8.53 -2.95 33.76
C ASP A 483 9.69 -3.44 32.88
#